data_AF-A0A9P5QU52-F1
#
_entry.id   AF-A0A9P5QU52-F1
#
_cell.length_a   1.000
_cell.length_b   1.000
_cell.length_c   1.000
_cell.angle_alpha   90.00
_cell.angle_beta   90.00
_cell.angle_gamma   90.00
#
_symmetry.space_group_name_H-M   'P 1'
#
loop_
_entity.id
_entity.type
_entity.pdbx_description
1 polymer ?
#
loop_
_entity_poly.entity_id
_entity_poly.type
_entity_poly.pdbx_seq_one_letter_code
_entity_poly.pdbx_strand_id
1 'polypeptide(L)'
;MDKSFVDSQRKYLSAEIRPKHKGKGTVSMAIAGTSTGSTQDMNGVLGSNTTEGMDVQEKINSAFTDSNFRSFKDIRIKHTIVLDDPFPDPDGLVVPDVSPLPTQAMLDTVRIPDDEELESQLAPEEEEKIRRQKKLKH
;
A
#
# COMPACT_ATOMS: atom_id res chain seq x y z
N MET A 1 -21.88 -7.77 -33.25
CA MET A 1 -22.59 -6.86 -32.33
C MET A 1 -22.52 -7.51 -30.95
N ASP A 2 -21.42 -7.30 -30.23
CA ASP A 2 -21.31 -7.77 -28.84
C ASP A 2 -21.42 -6.54 -27.94
N LYS A 3 -22.65 -6.30 -27.46
CA LYS A 3 -22.90 -5.33 -26.41
C LYS A 3 -22.48 -6.00 -25.10
N SER A 4 -21.31 -5.65 -24.60
CA SER A 4 -20.97 -5.89 -23.20
C SER A 4 -22.03 -5.20 -22.34
N PHE A 5 -22.90 -6.02 -21.74
CA PHE A 5 -23.88 -5.57 -20.78
C PHE A 5 -23.15 -5.17 -19.50
N VAL A 6 -22.85 -3.89 -19.37
CA VAL A 6 -22.41 -3.32 -18.09
C VAL A 6 -23.64 -3.27 -17.19
N ASP A 7 -23.75 -4.28 -16.32
CA ASP A 7 -24.77 -4.38 -15.29
C ASP A 7 -24.62 -3.18 -14.34
N SER A 8 -25.51 -2.18 -14.49
CA SER A 8 -25.49 -0.91 -13.75
C SER A 8 -25.73 -1.07 -12.24
N GLN A 9 -25.83 -2.30 -11.72
CA GLN A 9 -26.00 -2.61 -10.30
C GLN A 9 -24.75 -3.21 -9.61
N ARG A 10 -23.66 -3.49 -10.34
CA ARG A 10 -22.43 -4.02 -9.72
C ARG A 10 -21.44 -2.91 -9.40
N LYS A 11 -21.34 -2.52 -8.13
CA LYS A 11 -20.28 -1.63 -7.60
C LYS A 11 -18.88 -2.26 -7.60
N TYR A 12 -18.78 -3.56 -7.87
CA TYR A 12 -17.53 -4.31 -7.82
C TYR A 12 -17.36 -5.14 -9.09
N LEU A 13 -16.12 -5.24 -9.55
CA LEU A 13 -15.75 -6.15 -10.64
C LEU A 13 -15.84 -7.60 -10.14
N SER A 14 -16.21 -8.52 -11.05
CA SER A 14 -16.15 -9.95 -10.75
C SER A 14 -14.69 -10.42 -10.69
N ALA A 15 -14.38 -11.33 -9.76
CA ALA A 15 -13.03 -11.85 -9.61
C ALA A 15 -12.59 -12.64 -10.85
N GLU A 16 -11.44 -12.29 -11.42
CA GLU A 16 -10.77 -13.10 -12.43
C GLU A 16 -9.81 -14.09 -11.75
N ILE A 17 -10.14 -15.38 -11.82
CA ILE A 17 -9.38 -16.43 -11.14
C ILE A 17 -8.46 -17.13 -12.13
N ARG A 18 -7.15 -16.98 -11.91
CA ARG A 18 -6.06 -17.66 -12.64
C ARG A 18 -5.24 -18.52 -11.64
N PRO A 19 -4.42 -19.49 -12.10
CA PRO A 19 -3.73 -20.42 -11.21
C PRO A 19 -2.88 -19.75 -10.12
N LYS A 20 -2.80 -20.43 -8.97
CA LYS A 20 -2.33 -19.99 -7.64
C LYS A 20 -1.00 -19.22 -7.59
N HIS A 21 -0.83 -18.43 -6.53
CA HIS A 21 0.44 -17.82 -6.10
C HIS A 21 1.52 -18.89 -5.87
N LYS A 22 2.48 -19.01 -6.79
CA LYS A 22 3.56 -20.02 -6.72
C LYS A 22 4.86 -19.51 -6.09
N GLY A 23 4.95 -18.22 -5.77
CA GLY A 23 6.15 -17.59 -5.22
C GLY A 23 5.90 -16.18 -4.70
N LYS A 24 6.94 -15.60 -4.07
CA LYS A 24 6.98 -14.18 -3.68
C LYS A 24 6.91 -13.27 -4.92
N GLY A 25 6.62 -11.99 -4.70
CA GLY A 25 6.51 -11.01 -5.79
C GLY A 25 5.23 -11.12 -6.60
N THR A 26 4.21 -11.84 -6.13
CA THR A 26 2.89 -11.85 -6.78
C THR A 26 2.01 -10.72 -6.22
N VAL A 27 1.22 -10.08 -7.06
CA VAL A 27 0.27 -9.01 -6.68
C VAL A 27 -1.16 -9.52 -6.89
N SER A 28 -2.04 -9.28 -5.92
CA SER A 28 -3.47 -9.61 -6.01
C SER A 28 -4.33 -8.53 -5.40
N MET A 29 -5.62 -8.53 -5.76
CA MET A 29 -6.60 -7.62 -5.18
C MET A 29 -7.06 -8.15 -3.81
N ALA A 30 -6.98 -7.32 -2.78
CA ALA A 30 -7.57 -7.62 -1.48
C ALA A 30 -9.11 -7.50 -1.55
N ILE A 31 -9.82 -8.53 -1.07
CA ILE A 31 -11.28 -8.60 -1.10
C ILE A 31 -11.82 -8.54 0.35
N ALA A 32 -12.76 -7.64 0.61
CA ALA A 32 -13.43 -7.54 1.90
C ALA A 32 -14.73 -8.37 1.89
N GLY A 33 -14.72 -9.53 2.55
CA GLY A 33 -15.90 -10.38 2.75
C GLY A 33 -15.65 -11.88 2.55
N THR A 34 -16.44 -12.73 3.22
CA THR A 34 -16.40 -14.18 3.06
C THR A 34 -17.15 -14.60 1.79
N SER A 35 -16.51 -14.56 0.63
CA SER A 35 -16.98 -15.40 -0.47
C SER A 35 -16.62 -16.84 -0.11
N THR A 36 -17.64 -17.62 0.22
CA THR A 36 -17.59 -19.07 0.43
C THR A 36 -16.79 -19.76 -0.68
N GLY A 37 -15.60 -20.24 -0.34
CA GLY A 37 -14.74 -21.02 -1.23
C GLY A 37 -13.26 -20.80 -0.96
N SER A 38 -12.72 -21.59 -0.02
CA SER A 38 -11.30 -21.77 0.36
C SER A 38 -10.53 -20.57 0.98
N THR A 39 -10.46 -20.63 2.32
CA THR A 39 -9.23 -20.58 3.12
C THR A 39 -7.97 -20.08 2.39
N GLN A 40 -7.55 -18.83 2.66
CA GLN A 40 -6.17 -18.33 2.44
C GLN A 40 -5.62 -18.30 0.99
N ASP A 41 -6.34 -18.81 -0.01
CA ASP A 41 -6.02 -18.55 -1.41
C ASP A 41 -6.71 -17.26 -1.86
N MET A 42 -6.01 -16.13 -1.77
CA MET A 42 -6.40 -14.84 -2.36
C MET A 42 -6.52 -14.96 -3.89
N ASN A 43 -7.57 -15.61 -4.38
CA ASN A 43 -7.80 -15.91 -5.79
C ASN A 43 -8.33 -14.69 -6.55
N GLY A 44 -7.51 -13.64 -6.61
CA GLY A 44 -7.67 -12.48 -7.47
C GLY A 44 -6.31 -12.10 -8.03
N VAL A 45 -5.72 -13.00 -8.82
CA VAL A 45 -4.41 -12.77 -9.44
C VAL A 45 -4.62 -11.82 -10.62
N LEU A 46 -4.30 -10.54 -10.41
CA LEU A 46 -3.93 -9.66 -11.51
C LEU A 46 -2.49 -10.05 -11.86
N GLY A 47 -2.29 -10.60 -13.07
CA GLY A 47 -1.12 -11.40 -13.46
C GLY A 47 0.22 -10.66 -13.56
N SER A 48 0.63 -9.90 -12.56
CA SER A 48 1.96 -9.30 -12.46
C SER A 48 2.81 -10.06 -11.45
N ASN A 49 3.92 -10.62 -11.91
CA ASN A 49 5.04 -10.99 -11.06
C ASN A 49 6.02 -9.83 -11.04
N THR A 50 6.31 -9.31 -9.86
CA THR A 50 7.37 -8.34 -9.63
C THR A 50 8.72 -9.02 -9.84
N THR A 51 9.39 -8.72 -10.95
CA THR A 51 10.76 -9.19 -11.22
C THR A 51 11.84 -8.24 -10.70
N GLU A 52 11.48 -6.98 -10.42
CA GLU A 52 12.38 -5.92 -9.97
C GLU A 52 11.87 -5.28 -8.67
N GLY A 53 12.77 -4.81 -7.79
CA GLY A 53 12.36 -4.18 -6.51
C GLY A 53 11.98 -5.16 -5.39
N MET A 54 12.43 -6.42 -5.49
CA MET A 54 12.24 -7.43 -4.43
C MET A 54 12.89 -7.03 -3.10
N ASP A 55 13.96 -6.24 -3.14
CA ASP A 55 14.62 -5.64 -1.97
C ASP A 55 13.70 -4.64 -1.25
N VAL A 56 12.92 -3.85 -2.00
CA VAL A 56 11.93 -2.93 -1.42
C VAL A 56 10.77 -3.73 -0.81
N GLN A 57 10.31 -4.79 -1.47
CA GLN A 57 9.30 -5.68 -0.90
C GLN A 57 9.79 -6.30 0.43
N GLU A 58 11.07 -6.70 0.49
CA GLU A 58 11.68 -7.24 1.70
C GLU A 58 11.75 -6.20 2.82
N LYS A 59 12.13 -4.95 2.51
CA LYS A 59 12.13 -3.82 3.47
C LYS A 59 10.73 -3.52 4.02
N ILE A 60 9.69 -3.61 3.19
CA ILE A 60 8.31 -3.44 3.65
C ILE A 60 7.93 -4.59 4.60
N ASN A 61 8.28 -5.83 4.25
CA ASN A 61 8.01 -7.00 5.09
C ASN A 61 8.75 -7.00 6.43
N SER A 62 9.92 -6.35 6.52
CA SER A 62 10.70 -6.27 7.75
C SER A 62 10.29 -5.10 8.67
N ALA A 63 9.30 -4.30 8.27
CA ALA A 63 8.82 -3.19 9.08
C ALA A 63 8.19 -3.66 10.40
N PHE A 64 8.51 -2.97 11.50
CA PHE A 64 7.92 -3.27 12.80
C PHE A 64 6.41 -2.93 12.81
N THR A 65 5.59 -3.88 13.25
CA THR A 65 4.13 -3.73 13.33
C THR A 65 3.59 -3.81 14.75
N ASP A 66 2.45 -3.18 14.97
CA ASP A 66 1.63 -3.36 16.17
C ASP A 66 0.86 -4.70 16.15
N SER A 67 0.05 -4.95 17.19
CA SER A 67 -0.77 -6.16 17.32
C SER A 67 -1.85 -6.31 16.24
N ASN A 68 -2.14 -5.25 15.49
CA ASN A 68 -3.12 -5.23 14.41
C ASN A 68 -2.46 -5.33 13.03
N PHE A 69 -1.18 -5.72 12.97
CA PHE A 69 -0.38 -5.82 11.75
C PHE A 69 -0.22 -4.50 10.99
N ARG A 70 -0.34 -3.36 11.68
CA ARG A 70 -0.06 -2.06 11.08
C ARG A 70 1.34 -1.58 11.47
N SER A 71 2.11 -1.10 10.51
CA SER A 71 3.48 -0.62 10.76
C SER A 71 3.49 0.59 11.70
N PHE A 72 4.56 0.71 12.52
CA PHE A 72 4.77 1.88 13.39
C PHE A 72 5.20 3.12 12.62
N LYS A 73 5.95 2.91 11.54
CA LYS A 73 6.31 3.94 10.56
C LYS A 73 5.40 3.80 9.34
N ASP A 74 4.86 4.91 8.87
CA ASP A 74 4.00 4.90 7.70
C ASP A 74 4.80 4.53 6.43
N ILE A 75 4.25 3.61 5.64
CA ILE A 75 4.80 3.18 4.35
C ILE A 75 3.87 3.73 3.27
N ARG A 76 4.41 4.54 2.34
CA ARG A 76 3.61 5.31 1.38
C ARG A 76 4.09 5.11 -0.05
N ILE A 77 3.14 4.95 -0.96
CA ILE A 77 3.37 5.05 -2.40
C ILE A 77 3.25 6.53 -2.78
N LYS A 78 4.38 7.16 -3.14
CA LYS A 78 4.41 8.60 -3.46
C LYS A 78 3.96 8.88 -4.90
N HIS A 79 4.36 8.02 -5.84
CA HIS A 79 4.11 8.20 -7.26
C HIS A 79 3.98 6.83 -7.96
N THR A 80 3.20 6.78 -9.04
CA THR A 80 3.03 5.59 -9.87
C THR A 80 3.20 5.99 -11.33
N ILE A 81 3.96 5.20 -12.08
CA ILE A 81 4.21 5.41 -13.51
C ILE A 81 3.74 4.17 -14.24
N VAL A 82 2.93 4.35 -15.29
CA VAL A 82 2.60 3.29 -16.24
C VAL A 82 3.69 3.26 -17.30
N LEU A 83 4.45 2.17 -17.35
CA LEU A 83 5.57 2.04 -18.30
C LEU A 83 5.10 1.68 -19.72
N ASP A 84 4.12 0.80 -19.79
CA ASP A 84 3.51 0.33 -21.03
C ASP A 84 2.01 0.13 -20.77
N ASP A 85 1.16 0.87 -21.49
CA ASP A 85 -0.29 0.76 -21.39
C ASP A 85 -0.81 -0.02 -22.61
N PRO A 86 -1.23 -1.29 -22.44
CA PRO A 86 -1.73 -2.10 -23.54
C PRO A 86 -3.18 -1.76 -23.93
N PHE A 87 -3.84 -0.84 -23.22
CA PHE A 87 -5.25 -0.49 -23.44
C PHE A 87 -5.39 0.96 -23.91
N PRO A 88 -6.33 1.25 -24.81
CA PRO A 88 -6.70 2.63 -25.12
C PRO A 88 -7.43 3.26 -23.92
N ASP A 89 -7.24 4.56 -23.74
CA ASP A 89 -7.94 5.31 -22.70
C ASP A 89 -9.48 5.17 -22.86
N PRO A 90 -10.20 4.91 -21.76
CA PRO A 90 -11.65 4.79 -21.81
C PRO A 90 -12.32 6.14 -22.08
N ASP A 91 -13.44 6.11 -22.81
CA ASP A 91 -14.24 7.31 -23.08
C ASP A 91 -14.66 8.01 -21.77
N GLY A 92 -14.39 9.31 -21.68
CA GLY A 92 -14.73 10.12 -20.51
C GLY A 92 -13.73 10.03 -19.34
N LEU A 93 -12.53 9.45 -19.55
CA LEU A 93 -11.46 9.52 -18.57
C LEU A 93 -11.07 10.98 -18.29
N VAL A 94 -11.17 11.39 -17.02
CA VAL A 94 -10.69 12.69 -16.54
C VAL A 94 -9.40 12.46 -15.77
N VAL A 95 -8.28 12.84 -16.36
CA VAL A 95 -6.97 12.77 -15.70
C VAL A 95 -6.77 14.01 -14.83
N PRO A 96 -6.54 13.87 -13.52
CA PRO A 96 -6.23 15.00 -12.66
C PRO A 96 -4.82 15.54 -12.93
N ASP A 97 -4.65 16.86 -12.89
CA ASP A 97 -3.35 17.52 -13.12
C ASP A 97 -2.29 17.19 -12.04
N VAL A 98 -2.75 16.82 -10.84
CA VAL A 98 -1.89 16.55 -9.69
C VAL A 98 -2.33 15.29 -8.95
N SER A 99 -1.37 14.60 -8.36
CA SER A 99 -1.67 13.50 -7.45
C SER A 99 -2.48 14.00 -6.25
N PRO A 100 -3.44 13.20 -5.75
CA PRO A 100 -4.21 13.57 -4.57
C PRO A 100 -3.29 13.70 -3.35
N LEU A 101 -3.44 14.79 -2.59
CA LEU A 101 -2.70 14.98 -1.35
C LEU A 101 -3.23 14.05 -0.24
N PRO A 102 -2.38 13.65 0.72
CA PRO A 102 -2.85 12.92 1.89
C PRO A 102 -3.88 13.74 2.66
N THR A 103 -4.92 13.07 3.16
CA THR A 103 -5.92 13.73 4.01
C THR A 103 -5.35 14.03 5.39
N GLN A 104 -5.88 15.03 6.10
CA GLN A 104 -5.45 15.35 7.47
C GLN A 104 -5.57 14.14 8.40
N ALA A 105 -6.66 13.37 8.30
CA ALA A 105 -6.84 12.15 9.07
C ALA A 105 -5.77 11.07 8.85
N MET A 106 -5.12 11.06 7.66
CA MET A 106 -3.99 10.16 7.39
C MET A 106 -2.69 10.65 8.03
N LEU A 107 -2.52 11.97 8.17
CA LEU A 107 -1.34 12.59 8.79
C LEU A 107 -1.46 12.63 10.33
N ASP A 108 -2.67 12.81 10.86
CA ASP A 108 -2.97 12.95 12.28
C ASP A 108 -2.98 11.60 13.04
N THR A 109 -2.16 10.64 12.60
CA THR A 109 -2.01 9.37 13.30
C THR A 109 -0.85 9.45 14.28
N VAL A 110 -0.91 8.71 15.40
CA VAL A 110 0.19 8.63 16.39
C VAL A 110 1.42 7.87 15.85
N ARG A 111 1.48 7.63 14.54
CA ARG A 111 2.56 6.88 13.89
C ARG A 111 3.70 7.82 13.49
N ILE A 112 4.86 7.21 13.30
CA ILE A 112 6.03 7.90 12.81
C ILE A 112 5.81 8.21 11.31
N PRO A 113 5.85 9.48 10.89
CA PRO A 113 5.74 9.86 9.49
C PRO A 113 6.78 9.15 8.62
N ASP A 114 6.51 9.03 7.32
CA ASP A 114 7.43 8.39 6.39
C ASP A 114 8.79 9.12 6.29
N ASP A 115 8.78 10.43 6.51
CA ASP A 115 9.95 11.31 6.43
C ASP A 115 10.79 11.37 7.73
N GLU A 116 10.33 10.76 8.84
CA GLU A 116 11.09 10.71 10.11
C GLU A 116 12.00 9.48 10.19
N GLU A 117 13.23 9.65 10.68
CA GLU A 117 14.20 8.57 10.86
C GLU A 117 13.98 7.89 12.22
N LEU A 118 13.83 6.55 12.20
CA LEU A 118 13.58 5.73 13.41
C LEU A 118 14.80 5.65 14.33
N GLU A 119 16.00 5.77 13.75
CA GLU A 119 17.26 5.78 14.48
C GLU A 119 17.71 7.23 14.64
N SER A 120 17.70 7.71 15.88
CA SER A 120 18.45 8.90 16.24
C SER A 120 19.93 8.63 15.99
N GLN A 121 20.51 9.26 14.98
CA GLN A 121 21.96 9.27 14.74
C GLN A 121 22.74 10.02 15.84
N LEU A 122 22.06 10.44 16.91
CA LEU A 122 22.63 11.18 18.03
C LEU A 122 23.30 10.18 18.97
N ALA A 123 24.51 10.51 19.42
CA ALA A 123 25.18 9.72 20.45
C ALA A 123 24.27 9.64 21.69
N PRO A 124 24.29 8.52 22.46
CA PRO A 124 23.42 8.33 23.62
C PRO A 124 23.50 9.46 24.66
N GLU A 125 24.64 10.17 24.70
CA GLU A 125 24.85 11.33 25.57
C GLU A 125 24.04 12.58 25.15
N GLU A 126 23.78 12.76 23.85
CA GLU A 126 23.04 13.90 23.31
C GLU A 126 21.52 13.69 23.45
N GLU A 127 21.04 12.46 23.31
CA GLU A 127 19.65 12.09 23.61
C GLU A 127 19.27 12.35 25.07
N GLU A 128 20.17 12.02 26.00
CA GLU A 128 19.93 12.26 27.43
C GLU A 128 19.84 13.76 27.73
N LYS A 129 20.68 14.58 27.08
CA LYS A 129 20.63 16.05 27.19
C LYS A 129 19.31 16.60 26.65
N ILE A 130 18.83 16.14 25.50
CA ILE A 130 17.56 16.58 24.92
C ILE A 130 16.37 16.14 25.80
N ARG A 131 16.38 14.90 26.31
CA ARG A 131 15.35 14.38 27.22
C ARG A 131 15.29 15.16 28.53
N ARG A 132 16.45 15.55 29.07
CA ARG A 132 16.54 16.39 30.27
C ARG A 132 16.03 17.80 30.00
N GLN A 133 16.39 18.41 28.87
CA GLN A 133 15.92 19.75 28.49
C GLN A 133 14.40 19.79 28.23
N LYS A 134 13.82 18.77 27.59
CA LYS A 134 12.36 18.69 27.37
C LYS A 134 11.58 18.58 28.70
N LYS A 135 12.13 17.87 29.70
CA LYS A 135 11.53 17.78 31.05
C LYS A 135 11.61 19.07 31.86
N LEU A 136 12.56 19.95 31.54
CA LEU A 136 12.75 21.24 32.21
C LEU A 136 11.91 22.38 31.61
N LYS A 137 11.30 22.16 30.44
CA LYS A 137 10.46 23.14 29.73
C LYS A 137 8.95 22.89 29.89
N HIS A 138 8.56 21.94 30.74
CA HIS A 138 7.17 21.73 31.18
C HIS A 138 7.10 22.03 32.68
#